data_AF-B0JXM0-F1
#
_entry.id   AF-B0JXM0-F1
#
_cell.length_a   1.000
_cell.length_b   1.000
_cell.length_c   1.000
_cell.angle_alpha   90.00
_cell.angle_beta   90.00
_cell.angle_gamma   90.00
#
_symmetry.space_group_name_H-M   'P 1'
#
loop_
_entity.id
_entity.type
_entity.pdbx_description
1 polymer ?
#
loop_
_entity_poly.entity_id
_entity_poly.type
_entity_poly.pdbx_seq_one_letter_code
_entity_poly.pdbx_strand_id
1 'polypeptide(L)' 'MTGWEKEAWINTILFHARLLKNKIVIEDDNLEEGLTTNLIQAGIPPEDIITGLSLE' A
#
# COMPACT_ATOMS: atom_id res chain seq x y z
N MET A 1 2.90 -10.72 4.40
CA MET A 1 2.89 -11.90 5.30
C MET A 1 4.26 -12.55 5.28
N THR A 2 4.79 -12.91 6.44
CA THR A 2 6.07 -13.61 6.56
C THR A 2 5.88 -14.80 7.48
N GLY A 3 6.15 -16.01 6.99
CA GLY A 3 5.96 -17.22 7.76
C GLY A 3 5.93 -18.48 6.91
N TRP A 4 5.69 -19.61 7.56
CA TRP A 4 5.53 -20.90 6.90
C TRP A 4 4.06 -21.15 6.55
N GLU A 5 3.80 -21.53 5.32
CA GLU A 5 2.53 -22.10 4.88
C GLU A 5 2.79 -23.53 4.41
N LYS A 6 2.34 -24.50 5.22
CA LYS A 6 2.67 -25.93 5.06
C LYS A 6 4.20 -26.12 4.98
N GLU A 7 4.70 -26.49 3.80
CA GLU A 7 6.11 -26.76 3.52
C GLU A 7 6.79 -25.61 2.77
N ALA A 8 6.09 -24.51 2.51
CA ALA A 8 6.60 -23.34 1.79
C ALA A 8 6.85 -22.17 2.73
N TRP A 9 8.00 -21.51 2.58
CA TRP A 9 8.25 -20.21 3.20
C TRP A 9 7.59 -19.11 2.36
N ILE A 10 6.70 -18.34 2.98
CA ILE A 10 6.07 -17.16 2.41
C ILE A 10 6.79 -15.93 2.94
N ASN A 11 7.23 -15.06 2.04
CA ASN A 11 7.74 -13.73 2.38
C ASN A 11 7.25 -12.71 1.35
N THR A 12 6.08 -12.17 1.62
CA THR A 12 5.36 -11.24 0.74
C THR A 12 5.10 -9.94 1.47
N ILE A 13 5.25 -8.82 0.77
CA ILE A 13 4.78 -7.51 1.23
C ILE A 13 3.26 -7.48 1.07
N LEU A 14 2.51 -7.19 2.13
CA LEU A 14 1.05 -7.03 2.00
C LEU A 14 0.71 -5.66 1.42
N PHE A 15 1.38 -4.62 1.91
CA PHE A 15 1.40 -3.29 1.32
C PHE A 15 2.71 -2.59 1.68
N HIS A 16 3.11 -1.61 0.87
CA HIS A 16 4.20 -0.69 1.16
C HIS A 16 3.75 0.73 0.83
N ALA A 17 3.79 1.61 1.83
CA ALA A 17 3.46 3.01 1.66
C ALA A 17 4.41 3.89 2.48
N ARG A 18 4.62 5.12 2.03
CA ARG A 18 5.46 6.12 2.72
C ARG A 18 4.91 7.53 2.58
N LEU A 19 5.37 8.40 3.48
CA LEU A 19 5.13 9.84 3.38
C LEU A 19 6.26 10.48 2.56
N LEU A 20 5.91 11.17 1.47
CA LEU A 20 6.84 11.93 0.64
C LEU A 20 6.22 13.27 0.28
N LYS A 21 6.87 14.38 0.62
CA LYS A 21 6.41 15.74 0.29
C LYS A 21 4.93 15.96 0.67
N ASN A 22 4.56 15.55 1.88
CA ASN A 22 3.19 15.61 2.44
C ASN A 22 2.14 14.74 1.71
N LYS A 23 2.55 13.81 0.85
CA LYS A 23 1.66 12.86 0.20
C LYS A 23 1.90 11.45 0.73
N ILE A 24 0.84 10.64 0.72
CA ILE A 24 0.94 9.19 0.92
C ILE A 24 1.25 8.58 -0.45
N VAL A 25 2.40 7.95 -0.56
CA VAL A 25 2.81 7.19 -1.76
C VAL A 25 2.62 5.72 -1.45
N ILE A 26 1.72 5.06 -2.16
CA ILE A 26 1.45 3.63 -2.09
C ILE A 26 2.24 2.95 -3.20
N GLU A 27 3.31 2.25 -2.82
CA GLU A 27 4.24 1.59 -3.73
C GLU A 27 3.85 0.15 -4.05
N ASP A 28 3.20 -0.52 -3.09
CA ASP A 28 2.66 -1.87 -3.25
C ASP A 28 1.38 -1.99 -2.41
N ASP A 29 0.35 -2.62 -2.95
CA ASP A 29 -0.95 -2.76 -2.30
C ASP A 29 -1.64 -4.04 -2.75
N ASN A 30 -1.54 -5.08 -1.93
CA ASN A 30 -2.10 -6.41 -2.18
C ASN A 30 -3.39 -6.67 -1.38
N LEU A 31 -4.05 -5.61 -0.89
CA LEU A 31 -5.36 -5.72 -0.24
C LEU A 31 -6.47 -5.80 -1.29
N GLU A 32 -7.47 -6.66 -1.10
CA GLU A 32 -8.59 -6.81 -2.04
C GLU A 32 -9.35 -5.50 -2.29
N GLU A 33 -9.56 -4.70 -1.24
CA GLU A 33 -10.25 -3.41 -1.31
C GLU A 33 -9.31 -2.22 -1.62
N GLY A 34 -8.00 -2.46 -1.55
CA GLY A 34 -6.95 -1.43 -1.62
C GLY A 34 -6.92 -0.45 -0.44
N LEU A 35 -5.77 0.18 -0.23
CA LEU A 35 -5.56 1.23 0.75
C LEU A 35 -6.24 2.55 0.36
N THR A 36 -6.36 2.84 -0.93
CA THR A 36 -6.86 4.14 -1.43
C THR A 36 -8.25 4.46 -0.87
N THR A 37 -9.19 3.51 -0.97
CA THR A 37 -10.57 3.68 -0.49
C THR A 37 -10.60 3.96 1.01
N ASN A 38 -9.81 3.23 1.79
CA ASN A 38 -9.72 3.38 3.24
C ASN A 38 -9.14 4.74 3.65
N LEU A 39 -8.13 5.24 2.94
CA LEU A 39 -7.53 6.54 3.19
C LEU A 39 -8.52 7.68 2.89
N ILE A 40 -9.27 7.59 1.80
CA ILE A 40 -10.32 8.57 1.46
C ILE A 40 -11.41 8.58 2.53
N GLN A 41 -11.87 7.41 2.98
CA GLN A 41 -12.86 7.30 4.07
C GLN A 41 -12.34 7.85 5.41
N ALA A 42 -11.04 7.77 5.66
CA ALA A 42 -10.39 8.38 6.82
C ALA A 42 -10.24 9.91 6.72
N GLY A 43 -10.67 10.52 5.61
CA GLY A 43 -10.65 11.96 5.40
C GLY A 43 -9.39 12.48 4.72
N ILE A 44 -8.59 11.61 4.11
CA ILE A 44 -7.43 12.02 3.32
C ILE A 44 -7.91 12.47 1.94
N PRO A 45 -7.59 13.70 1.50
CA PRO A 45 -7.94 14.16 0.17
C PRO A 45 -7.35 13.24 -0.91
N PRO A 46 -8.11 12.84 -1.94
CA PRO A 46 -7.60 11.99 -3.02
C PRO A 46 -6.34 12.53 -3.70
N GLU A 47 -6.18 13.86 -3.77
CA GLU A 47 -5.00 14.53 -4.33
C GLU A 47 -3.72 14.34 -3.52
N ASP A 48 -3.82 13.93 -2.25
CA ASP A 48 -2.70 13.64 -1.36
C ASP A 48 -2.29 12.16 -1.39
N ILE A 49 -2.97 11.33 -2.18
CA ILE A 49 -2.71 9.90 -2.35
C ILE A 49 -2.14 9.66 -3.74
N ILE A 50 -0.96 9.04 -3.81
CA ILE A 50 -0.31 8.62 -5.06
C ILE A 50 -0.26 7.09 -5.08
N THR A 51 -0.84 6.48 -6.11
CA THR A 51 -0.79 5.03 -6.34
C THR A 51 0.07 4.68 -7.55
N GLY A 52 0.87 3.63 -7.42
CA GLY A 52 1.68 3.07 -8.50
C GLY A 52 3.10 3.63 -8.57
N LEU A 53 4.00 2.82 -9.15
CA LEU A 53 5.36 3.18 -9.53
C LEU A 53 5.34 4.22 -10.66
N SER A 54 5.02 5.47 -10.34
CA SER A 54 5.32 6.62 -11.19
C SER A 54 6.26 7.55 -10.44
N LEU A 55 7.43 7.02 -10.12
CA LEU A 55 8.62 7.81 -9.82
C LEU A 55 9.62 7.45 -10.91
N GLU A 56 9.66 8.33 -11.91
CA GLU A 56 10.69 8.54 -12.95
C GLU A 56 11.52 7.34 -13.42
#